data_AF-A0A9X3X6A0-F1
#
_entry.id   AF-A0A9X3X6A0-F1
#
_cell.length_a   1.000
_cell.length_b   1.000
_cell.length_c   1.000
_cell.angle_alpha   90.00
_cell.angle_beta   90.00
_cell.angle_gamma   90.00
#
_symmetry.space_group_name_H-M   'P 1'
#
loop_
_entity.id
_entity.type
_entity.pdbx_description
1 polymer ?
#
loop_
_entity_poly.entity_id
_entity_poly.type
_entity_poly.pdbx_seq_one_letter_code
_entity_poly.pdbx_strand_id
1 'polypeptide(L)' 'MNLEIADEEARELRIALDIRLREMRNELVHTDDHAYRADLRRSLERLEKIAQKVGGSGPG' A
#
# COMPACT_ATOMS: atom_id res chain seq x y z
N MET A 1 10.71 -19.68 14.84
CA MET A 1 11.68 -18.65 14.45
C MET A 1 11.55 -18.17 13.01
N ASN A 2 11.71 -18.96 11.94
CA ASN A 2 11.56 -18.39 10.57
C ASN A 2 10.13 -17.90 10.24
N LEU A 3 9.10 -18.55 10.78
CA LEU A 3 7.71 -18.13 10.56
C LEU A 3 7.36 -16.83 11.33
N GLU A 4 7.90 -16.64 12.53
CA GLU A 4 7.65 -15.43 13.34
C GLU A 4 8.33 -14.19 12.72
N ILE A 5 9.54 -14.34 12.17
CA ILE A 5 10.22 -13.27 11.45
C ILE A 5 9.42 -12.89 10.19
N ALA A 6 8.91 -13.87 9.45
CA ALA A 6 8.07 -13.60 8.28
C ALA A 6 6.74 -12.90 8.64
N ASP A 7 6.16 -13.21 9.81
CA ASP A 7 4.94 -12.56 10.30
C ASP A 7 5.18 -11.12 10.77
N GLU A 8 6.35 -10.83 11.35
CA GLU A 8 6.75 -9.48 11.76
C GLU A 8 7.07 -8.61 10.53
N GLU A 9 7.84 -9.13 9.57
CA GLU A 9 8.12 -8.46 8.29
C GLU A 9 6.83 -8.18 7.51
N ALA A 10 5.88 -9.11 7.50
CA ALA A 10 4.57 -8.90 6.86
C ALA A 10 3.74 -7.80 7.55
N ARG A 11 3.80 -7.69 8.89
CA ARG A 11 3.14 -6.62 9.65
C ARG A 11 3.78 -5.27 9.37
N GLU A 12 5.10 -5.18 9.39
CA GLU A 12 5.83 -3.94 9.09
C GLU A 12 5.54 -3.47 7.66
N LEU A 13 5.57 -4.39 6.69
CA LEU A 13 5.22 -4.09 5.30
C LEU A 13 3.78 -3.60 5.18
N ARG A 14 2.84 -4.19 5.91
CA ARG A 14 1.43 -3.75 5.92
C ARG A 14 1.29 -2.32 6.46
N ILE A 15 1.98 -2.00 7.56
CA ILE A 15 1.96 -0.65 8.15
C ILE A 15 2.55 0.37 7.17
N ALA A 16 3.69 0.06 6.54
CA ALA A 16 4.32 0.93 5.56
C ALA A 16 3.43 1.17 4.33
N LEU A 17 2.75 0.13 3.84
CA LEU A 17 1.79 0.22 2.74
C LEU A 17 0.59 1.09 3.09
N ASP A 18 0.02 0.93 4.29
CA ASP A 18 -1.11 1.74 4.75
C ASP A 18 -0.76 3.22 4.87
N ILE A 19 0.43 3.55 5.37
CA ILE A 19 0.93 4.93 5.45
C ILE A 19 1.04 5.51 4.04
N ARG A 20 1.72 4.81 3.12
CA ARG A 20 1.91 5.31 1.76
C ARG A 20 0.59 5.50 1.02
N LEU A 21 -0.36 4.58 1.18
CA LEU A 21 -1.69 4.70 0.57
C LEU A 21 -2.43 5.95 1.07
N ARG A 22 -2.32 6.30 2.36
CA ARG A 22 -2.93 7.52 2.91
C ARG A 22 -2.29 8.77 2.31
N GLU A 23 -0.96 8.81 2.22
CA GLU A 23 -0.24 9.92 1.61
C GLU A 23 -0.62 10.13 0.14
N MET A 24 -0.69 9.05 -0.65
CA MET A 24 -1.08 9.11 -2.06
C MET A 24 -2.52 9.58 -2.26
N ARG A 25 -3.45 9.16 -1.39
CA ARG A 25 -4.83 9.67 -1.43
C ARG A 25 -4.88 11.16 -1.15
N ASN A 26 -4.11 11.63 -0.17
CA ASN A 26 -4.02 13.05 0.14
C ASN A 26 -3.43 13.84 -1.04
N GLU A 27 -2.32 13.36 -1.60
CA GLU A 27 -1.69 13.96 -2.78
C GLU A 27 -2.63 14.02 -3.99
N LEU A 28 -3.46 12.99 -4.19
CA LEU A 28 -4.45 12.95 -5.28
C LEU A 28 -5.59 13.96 -5.11
N VAL A 29 -5.95 14.29 -3.87
CA VAL A 29 -6.94 15.33 -3.56
C VAL A 29 -6.37 16.73 -3.85
N HIS A 30 -5.06 16.91 -3.67
CA HIS A 30 -4.39 18.22 -3.82
C HIS A 30 -3.69 18.42 -5.17
N THR A 31 -3.79 17.46 -6.09
CA THR A 31 -3.18 17.54 -7.42
C THR A 31 -4.17 18.07 -8.45
N ASP A 32 -3.86 19.24 -9.01
CA ASP A 32 -4.60 19.84 -10.13
C ASP A 32 -4.06 19.43 -11.52
N ASP A 33 -2.84 18.90 -11.58
CA ASP A 33 -2.26 18.37 -12.82
C ASP A 33 -2.93 17.05 -13.20
N HIS A 34 -3.67 17.06 -14.30
CA HIS A 34 -4.45 15.90 -14.76
C HIS A 34 -3.58 14.70 -15.15
N ALA A 35 -2.38 14.92 -15.69
CA ALA A 35 -1.46 13.84 -16.06
C ALA A 35 -0.84 13.22 -14.81
N TYR A 36 -0.37 14.05 -13.88
CA TYR A 36 0.16 13.60 -12.60
C TYR A 36 -0.89 12.84 -11.78
N ARG A 37 -2.13 13.34 -11.76
CA ARG A 37 -3.26 12.70 -11.08
C ARG A 37 -3.59 11.31 -11.65
N ALA A 38 -3.47 11.13 -12.97
CA ALA A 38 -3.68 9.84 -13.61
C ALA A 38 -2.59 8.83 -13.24
N ASP A 39 -1.32 9.26 -13.20
CA ASP A 39 -0.19 8.43 -12.76
C ASP A 39 -0.28 8.04 -11.28
N LEU A 40 -0.66 9.00 -10.44
CA LEU A 40 -0.85 8.80 -9.02
C LEU A 40 -1.98 7.79 -8.75
N ARG A 41 -3.10 7.89 -9.49
CA ARG A 41 -4.22 6.94 -9.40
C ARG A 41 -3.81 5.52 -9.80
N ARG A 42 -3.09 5.37 -10.92
CA ARG A 42 -2.56 4.06 -11.35
C ARG A 42 -1.65 3.43 -10.29
N SER A 43 -0.83 4.27 -9.66
CA SER A 43 0.10 3.82 -8.62
C SER A 43 -0.63 3.42 -7.35
N LEU A 44 -1.69 4.14 -6.97
CA LEU A 44 -2.56 3.80 -5.85
C LEU A 44 -3.22 2.43 -6.05
N GLU A 45 -3.86 2.21 -7.21
CA GLU A 45 -4.54 0.95 -7.52
C GLU A 45 -3.59 -0.25 -7.49
N ARG A 46 -2.33 -0.08 -7.91
CA ARG A 46 -1.30 -1.12 -7.81
C ARG A 46 -0.97 -1.44 -6.36
N LEU A 47 -0.77 -0.42 -5.53
CA LEU A 47 -0.43 -0.60 -4.11
C LEU A 47 -1.58 -1.20 -3.31
N GLU A 48 -2.82 -0.85 -3.60
CA GLU A 48 -4.00 -1.47 -2.97
C GLU A 48 -4.06 -2.98 -3.26
N LYS A 49 -3.80 -3.39 -4.50
CA LYS A 49 -3.71 -4.81 -4.88
C LYS A 49 -2.58 -5.54 -4.16
N ILE A 50 -1.43 -4.89 -3.97
CA ILE A 50 -0.31 -5.45 -3.22
C ILE A 50 -0.69 -5.58 -1.74
N ALA A 51 -1.28 -4.55 -1.14
CA ALA A 51 -1.74 -4.56 0.24
C ALA A 51 -2.78 -5.66 0.50
N GLN A 52 -3.69 -5.90 -0.44
CA GLN A 52 -4.64 -7.03 -0.37
C GLN A 52 -3.95 -8.39 -0.39
N LYS A 53 -2.92 -8.57 -1.22
CA LYS A 53 -2.14 -9.83 -1.27
C LYS A 53 -1.34 -10.06 0.00
N VAL A 54 -0.76 -9.00 0.56
CA VAL A 54 -0.01 -9.05 1.83
C VAL A 54 -0.97 -9.31 3.01
N GLY A 55 -2.15 -8.68 3.01
CA GLY A 55 -3.16 -8.87 4.06
C GLY A 55 -3.93 -10.19 3.98
N GLY A 56 -3.99 -10.82 2.81
CA GLY A 56 -4.61 -12.13 2.58
C GLY A 56 -3.64 -13.31 2.63
N SER A 57 -2.34 -13.06 2.85
CA SER A 57 -1.30 -14.09 3.00
C SER A 57 -0.79 -14.10 4.44
N GLY A 58 -1.65 -14.50 5.38
CA GLY A 58 -1.29 -14.89 6.75
C GLY A 58 -2.22 -16.03 7.18
N PRO A 59 -1.73 -17.10 7.83
CA PRO A 59 -2.57 -18.23 8.22
C PRO A 59 -3.43 -17.85 9.43
N GLY A 60 -4.75 -17.98 9.32
CA GLY A 60 -5.69 -17.90 10.44
C GLY A 60 -6.47 -16.60 10.53
#